data_AF-A0A6V7X4Z9-F1
#
_entry.id   AF-A0A6V7X4Z9-F1
#
_cell.length_a   1.000
_cell.length_b   1.000
_cell.length_c   1.000
_cell.angle_alpha   90.00
_cell.angle_beta   90.00
_cell.angle_gamma   90.00
#
_symmetry.space_group_name_H-M   'P 1'
#
loop_
_entity.id
_entity.type
_entity.pdbx_description
1 polymer ?
#
loop_
_entity_poly.entity_id
_entity_poly.type
_entity_poly.pdbx_seq_one_letter_code
_entity_poly.pdbx_strand_id
1 'polypeptide(L)'
;MMTGCDNPILYSEIYKLLPKNIQNKLEERMFEENIGMALLVNLERCKNCNFAIELEMDKNTNKVFDCIVCNAQFCRICERDWDDEHIGLSCEEMDKKDKRDKKEREIEKKLNEAIVRKCPKCGIAFIKRDGCNKMTCRCGMTQCYICRATDIQYEHFCQHFRDPNNPNCNRCNKKCFLHEDANKKDEQLIKEIRESEEAED
;
A
#
# COMPACT_ATOMS: atom_id res chain seq x y z
N MET A 1 25.20 1.60 29.56
CA MET A 1 25.51 1.04 30.90
C MET A 1 24.91 1.96 31.95
N MET A 2 24.07 1.43 32.84
CA MET A 2 23.50 2.22 33.95
C MET A 2 24.59 2.50 34.99
N THR A 3 24.95 3.76 35.17
CA THR A 3 25.91 4.22 36.18
C THR A 3 25.17 4.45 37.50
N GLY A 4 25.28 3.53 38.46
CA GLY A 4 24.70 3.66 39.81
C GLY A 4 24.23 2.38 40.51
N CYS A 5 24.59 1.18 40.02
CA CYS A 5 24.23 -0.08 40.67
C CYS A 5 25.43 -0.66 41.43
N ASP A 6 25.30 -0.84 42.75
CA ASP A 6 26.35 -1.37 43.63
C ASP A 6 26.56 -2.89 43.50
N ASN A 7 25.76 -3.58 42.67
CA ASN A 7 25.85 -5.01 42.48
C ASN A 7 25.70 -5.40 41.00
N PRO A 8 26.78 -5.26 40.20
CA PRO A 8 26.74 -5.62 38.79
C PRO A 8 26.60 -7.14 38.64
N ILE A 9 25.59 -7.57 37.89
CA ILE A 9 25.44 -8.99 37.55
C ILE A 9 26.50 -9.33 36.49
N LEU A 10 27.33 -10.34 36.76
CA LEU A 10 28.36 -10.76 35.81
C LEU A 10 27.72 -11.46 34.61
N TYR A 11 28.25 -11.21 33.41
CA TYR A 11 27.76 -11.87 32.19
C TYR A 11 27.77 -13.41 32.31
N SER A 12 28.79 -13.97 32.96
CA SER A 12 28.91 -15.41 33.20
C SER A 12 27.80 -15.98 34.09
N GLU A 13 27.24 -15.20 35.00
CA GLU A 13 26.12 -15.58 35.85
C GLU A 13 24.81 -15.54 35.07
N ILE A 14 24.59 -14.45 34.31
CA ILE A 14 23.46 -14.33 33.38
C ILE A 14 23.44 -15.51 32.42
N TYR A 15 24.58 -15.83 31.81
CA TYR A 15 24.70 -16.91 30.84
C TYR A 15 24.26 -18.26 31.42
N LYS A 16 24.71 -18.62 32.63
CA LYS A 16 24.35 -19.88 33.29
C LYS A 16 22.87 -19.99 33.65
N LEU A 17 22.22 -18.86 33.93
CA LEU A 17 20.81 -18.81 34.35
C LEU A 17 19.83 -18.82 33.16
N LEU A 18 20.31 -18.50 31.96
CA LEU A 18 19.48 -18.40 30.76
C LEU A 18 19.33 -19.75 30.04
N PRO A 19 18.13 -20.07 29.52
CA PRO A 19 17.93 -21.16 28.56
C PRO A 19 18.76 -20.98 27.29
N LYS A 20 19.16 -22.11 26.64
CA LYS A 20 20.04 -22.13 25.46
C LYS A 20 19.56 -21.21 24.31
N ASN A 21 18.26 -21.16 24.07
CA ASN A 21 17.67 -20.30 23.04
C ASN A 21 17.78 -18.79 23.36
N ILE A 22 17.83 -18.41 24.64
CA ILE A 22 18.00 -17.02 25.06
C ILE A 22 19.48 -16.65 25.11
N GLN A 23 20.35 -17.59 25.49
CA GLN A 23 21.81 -17.42 25.39
C GLN A 23 22.22 -17.05 23.96
N ASN A 24 21.79 -17.83 22.96
CA ASN A 24 22.12 -17.56 21.56
C ASN A 24 21.64 -16.16 21.11
N LYS A 25 20.41 -15.76 21.47
CA LYS A 25 19.90 -14.43 21.16
C LYS A 25 20.64 -13.30 21.86
N LEU A 26 21.12 -13.54 23.09
CA LEU A 26 21.92 -12.58 23.83
C LEU A 26 23.28 -12.41 23.17
N GLU A 27 23.93 -13.51 22.78
CA GLU A 27 25.20 -13.49 22.04
C GLU A 27 25.06 -12.78 20.70
N GLU A 28 24.01 -13.08 19.91
CA GLU A 28 23.69 -12.39 18.66
C GLU A 28 23.58 -10.87 18.87
N ARG A 29 22.80 -10.43 19.87
CA ARG A 29 22.65 -8.99 20.19
C ARG A 29 23.96 -8.35 20.64
N MET A 30 24.71 -9.01 21.53
CA MET A 30 25.99 -8.48 21.98
C MET A 30 26.99 -8.36 20.83
N PHE A 31 26.99 -9.32 19.92
CA PHE A 31 27.82 -9.26 18.72
C PHE A 31 27.41 -8.10 17.80
N GLU A 32 26.11 -7.89 17.59
CA GLU A 32 25.58 -6.74 16.85
C GLU A 32 25.99 -5.39 17.48
N GLU A 33 25.85 -5.26 18.80
CA GLU A 33 26.27 -4.07 19.55
C GLU A 33 27.79 -3.86 19.44
N ASN A 34 28.59 -4.92 19.59
CA ASN A 34 30.04 -4.84 19.46
C ASN A 34 30.47 -4.38 18.06
N ILE A 35 29.85 -4.92 17.01
CA ILE A 35 30.08 -4.46 15.64
C ILE A 35 29.69 -2.99 15.49
N GLY A 36 28.55 -2.56 16.06
CA GLY A 36 28.11 -1.17 16.03
C GLY A 36 29.06 -0.22 16.77
N MET A 37 29.71 -0.70 17.83
CA MET A 37 30.70 0.06 18.61
C MET A 37 32.10 0.07 18.00
N ALA A 38 32.41 -0.86 17.08
CA ALA A 38 33.75 -1.03 16.52
C ALA A 38 34.25 0.13 15.63
N LEU A 39 33.43 1.18 15.42
CA LEU A 39 33.76 2.35 14.58
C LEU A 39 34.30 1.97 13.19
N LEU A 40 33.84 0.84 12.65
CA LEU A 40 34.24 0.37 11.33
C LEU A 40 33.78 1.36 10.27
N VAL A 41 34.68 1.69 9.35
CA VAL A 41 34.40 2.61 8.25
C VAL A 41 33.79 1.78 7.13
N ASN A 42 32.64 2.21 6.58
CA ASN A 42 31.94 1.49 5.50
C ASN A 42 31.41 0.08 5.87
N LEU A 43 30.95 -0.11 7.11
CA LEU A 43 30.17 -1.28 7.48
C LEU A 43 28.79 -1.25 6.79
N GLU A 44 28.48 -2.29 6.01
CA GLU A 44 27.18 -2.47 5.37
C GLU A 44 26.53 -3.79 5.80
N ARG A 45 25.19 -3.84 5.77
CA ARG A 45 24.41 -5.00 6.24
C ARG A 45 23.47 -5.51 5.17
N CYS A 46 23.36 -6.83 5.07
CA CYS A 46 22.39 -7.50 4.22
C CYS A 46 20.96 -7.26 4.74
N LYS A 47 20.07 -6.79 3.86
CA LYS A 47 18.65 -6.56 4.20
C LYS A 47 17.83 -7.83 4.43
N ASN A 48 18.31 -8.97 3.91
CA ASN A 48 17.60 -10.24 4.00
C ASN A 48 17.98 -11.04 5.26
N CYS A 49 19.27 -11.10 5.60
CA CYS A 49 19.77 -11.93 6.71
C CYS A 49 20.56 -11.18 7.78
N ASN A 50 20.62 -9.85 7.73
CA ASN A 50 21.37 -8.96 8.64
C ASN A 50 22.90 -9.20 8.70
N PHE A 51 23.45 -10.03 7.80
CA PHE A 51 24.89 -10.25 7.69
C PHE A 51 25.63 -8.93 7.47
N ALA A 52 26.62 -8.65 8.31
CA ALA A 52 27.40 -7.42 8.26
C ALA A 52 28.78 -7.67 7.65
N ILE A 53 29.21 -6.78 6.77
CA ILE A 53 30.51 -6.84 6.09
C ILE A 53 31.06 -5.43 5.91
N GLU A 54 32.37 -5.28 6.09
CA GLU A 54 33.10 -4.07 5.76
C GLU A 54 33.47 -4.11 4.26
N LEU A 55 33.05 -3.10 3.51
CA LEU A 55 33.36 -2.98 2.09
C LEU A 55 34.38 -1.86 1.87
N GLU A 56 35.57 -2.24 1.40
CA GLU A 56 36.65 -1.28 1.10
C GLU A 56 36.28 -0.33 -0.04
N MET A 57 35.53 -0.82 -1.02
CA MET A 57 35.12 -0.06 -2.19
C MET A 57 33.93 0.85 -1.85
N ASP A 58 34.00 2.10 -2.28
CA ASP A 58 32.88 3.02 -2.16
C ASP A 58 31.71 2.62 -3.08
N LYS A 59 30.54 3.20 -2.80
CA LYS A 59 29.29 2.89 -3.50
C LYS A 59 29.30 3.30 -4.97
N ASN A 60 30.17 4.22 -5.40
CA ASN A 60 30.27 4.64 -6.80
C ASN A 60 31.08 3.64 -7.63
N THR A 61 32.14 3.04 -7.05
CA THR A 61 32.92 2.00 -7.73
C THR A 61 32.21 0.66 -7.75
N ASN A 62 31.64 0.24 -6.61
CA ASN A 62 30.82 -0.97 -6.54
C ASN A 62 29.42 -0.61 -6.04
N LYS A 63 28.44 -0.63 -6.95
CA LYS A 63 27.04 -0.30 -6.66
C LYS A 63 26.25 -1.47 -6.10
N VAL A 64 26.80 -2.69 -6.13
CA VAL A 64 26.08 -3.92 -5.79
C VAL A 64 26.60 -4.46 -4.47
N PHE A 65 25.68 -4.72 -3.54
CA PHE A 65 25.96 -5.53 -2.37
C PHE A 65 25.67 -6.98 -2.73
N ASP A 66 26.65 -7.85 -2.52
CA ASP A 66 26.49 -9.29 -2.73
C ASP A 66 26.64 -10.02 -1.40
N CYS A 67 25.57 -10.63 -0.92
CA CYS A 67 25.57 -11.28 0.38
C CYS A 67 26.15 -12.70 0.29
N ILE A 68 27.30 -12.94 0.91
CA ILE A 68 27.93 -14.27 0.94
C ILE A 68 27.18 -15.33 1.78
N VAL A 69 26.18 -14.92 2.58
CA VAL A 69 25.40 -15.83 3.44
C VAL A 69 24.11 -16.28 2.76
N CYS A 70 23.37 -15.36 2.15
CA CYS A 70 22.04 -15.65 1.58
C CYS A 70 21.94 -15.40 0.07
N ASN A 71 23.03 -14.99 -0.58
CA ASN A 71 23.12 -14.69 -2.02
C ASN A 71 22.12 -13.61 -2.50
N ALA A 72 21.54 -12.83 -1.59
CA ALA A 72 20.73 -11.68 -1.95
C ALA A 72 21.64 -10.56 -2.49
N GLN A 73 21.22 -9.98 -3.60
CA GLN A 73 21.91 -8.87 -4.25
C GLN A 73 21.04 -7.63 -4.25
N PHE A 74 21.59 -6.49 -3.84
CA PHE A 74 20.86 -5.22 -3.81
C PHE A 74 21.77 -4.04 -4.15
N CYS A 75 21.18 -2.96 -4.65
CA CYS A 75 21.90 -1.73 -4.91
C CYS A 75 22.30 -1.06 -3.59
N ARG A 76 23.58 -0.72 -3.41
CA ARG A 76 24.11 -0.01 -2.24
C ARG A 76 23.65 1.45 -2.16
N ILE A 77 23.21 2.03 -3.29
CA ILE A 77 22.79 3.44 -3.40
C ILE A 77 21.29 3.57 -3.17
N CYS A 78 20.48 2.88 -3.98
CA CYS A 78 19.03 3.01 -3.94
C CYS A 78 18.36 1.92 -3.10
N GLU A 79 19.14 0.96 -2.62
CA GLU A 79 18.69 0.01 -1.61
C GLU A 79 17.60 -0.98 -2.09
N ARG A 80 17.33 -1.01 -3.40
CA ARG A 80 16.46 -1.96 -4.11
C ARG A 80 17.19 -3.25 -4.48
N ASP A 81 16.45 -4.30 -4.78
CA ASP A 81 17.01 -5.55 -5.29
C ASP A 81 17.76 -5.32 -6.61
N TRP A 82 18.85 -6.05 -6.80
CA TRP A 82 19.67 -5.97 -8.01
C TRP A 82 19.23 -7.05 -8.99
N ASP A 83 18.10 -6.80 -9.65
CA ASP A 83 17.43 -7.72 -10.57
C ASP A 83 17.51 -7.24 -12.04
N ASP A 84 16.89 -8.00 -12.95
CA ASP A 84 16.84 -7.67 -14.38
C ASP A 84 16.20 -6.30 -14.68
N GLU A 85 15.38 -5.76 -13.76
CA GLU A 85 14.79 -4.43 -13.91
C GLU A 85 15.76 -3.32 -13.53
N HIS A 86 16.58 -3.52 -12.49
CA HIS A 86 17.61 -2.55 -12.10
C HIS A 86 18.88 -2.66 -12.96
N ILE A 87 19.22 -3.84 -13.46
CA ILE A 87 20.42 -4.06 -14.28
C ILE A 87 20.35 -3.20 -15.55
N GLY A 88 21.36 -2.36 -15.74
CA GLY A 88 21.46 -1.47 -16.90
C GLY A 88 20.74 -0.12 -16.76
N LEU A 89 19.99 0.08 -15.67
CA LEU A 89 19.40 1.37 -15.31
C LEU A 89 20.15 2.06 -14.17
N SER A 90 20.17 3.38 -14.20
CA SER A 90 20.62 4.19 -13.08
C SER A 90 19.58 4.21 -11.96
N CYS A 91 20.02 4.48 -10.73
CA CYS A 91 19.12 4.62 -9.59
C CYS A 91 18.07 5.73 -9.77
N GLU A 92 18.40 6.78 -10.54
CA GLU A 92 17.50 7.88 -10.87
C GLU A 92 16.43 7.45 -11.88
N GLU A 93 16.78 6.65 -12.87
CA GLU A 93 15.82 6.09 -13.83
C GLU A 93 14.85 5.13 -13.13
N MET A 94 15.34 4.31 -12.19
CA MET A 94 14.49 3.46 -11.36
C MET A 94 13.51 4.27 -10.51
N ASP A 95 13.95 5.39 -9.91
CA ASP A 95 13.06 6.27 -9.15
C ASP A 95 11.99 6.92 -10.03
N LYS A 96 12.34 7.34 -11.26
CA LYS A 96 11.38 7.85 -12.23
C LYS A 96 10.37 6.78 -12.66
N LYS A 97 10.84 5.53 -12.89
CA LYS A 97 9.99 4.39 -13.20
C LYS A 97 9.01 4.11 -12.07
N ASP A 98 9.49 3.98 -10.83
CA ASP A 98 8.65 3.75 -9.65
C ASP A 98 7.57 4.82 -9.48
N LYS A 99 7.93 6.10 -9.69
CA LYS A 99 6.98 7.21 -9.63
C LYS A 99 5.90 7.12 -10.71
N ARG A 100 6.28 6.78 -11.95
CA ARG A 100 5.34 6.57 -13.04
C ARG A 100 4.42 5.39 -12.74
N ASP A 101 4.98 4.24 -12.39
CA ASP A 101 4.22 3.03 -12.10
C ASP A 101 3.27 3.23 -10.90
N LYS A 102 3.68 4.02 -9.91
CA LYS A 102 2.82 4.43 -8.79
C LYS A 102 1.67 5.32 -9.28
N LYS A 103 1.95 6.33 -10.11
CA LYS A 103 0.91 7.20 -10.72
C LYS A 103 -0.09 6.37 -11.51
N GLU A 104 0.38 5.46 -12.37
CA GLU A 104 -0.47 4.55 -13.14
C GLU A 104 -1.37 3.70 -12.25
N ARG A 105 -0.82 3.09 -11.18
CA ARG A 105 -1.62 2.33 -10.20
C ARG A 105 -2.67 3.18 -9.48
N GLU A 106 -2.36 4.44 -9.18
CA GLU A 106 -3.32 5.37 -8.56
C GLU A 106 -4.46 5.72 -9.53
N ILE A 107 -4.15 5.92 -10.81
CA ILE A 107 -5.14 6.14 -11.88
C ILE A 107 -6.04 4.91 -12.03
N GLU A 108 -5.46 3.71 -12.17
CA GLU A 108 -6.22 2.46 -12.28
C GLU A 108 -7.14 2.26 -11.08
N LYS A 109 -6.68 2.61 -9.87
CA LYS A 109 -7.49 2.56 -8.67
C LYS A 109 -8.68 3.53 -8.73
N LYS A 110 -8.47 4.79 -9.12
CA LYS A 110 -9.54 5.79 -9.30
C LYS A 110 -10.58 5.31 -10.31
N LEU A 111 -10.13 4.78 -11.45
CA LEU A 111 -11.00 4.23 -12.50
C LEU A 111 -11.82 3.04 -11.99
N ASN A 112 -11.19 2.11 -11.27
CA ASN A 112 -11.89 0.99 -10.66
C ASN A 112 -12.92 1.43 -9.62
N GLU A 113 -12.60 2.43 -8.79
CA GLU A 113 -13.51 2.99 -7.78
C GLU A 113 -14.69 3.78 -8.40
N ALA A 114 -14.56 4.25 -9.64
CA ALA A 114 -15.65 4.87 -10.39
C ALA A 114 -16.73 3.87 -10.79
N ILE A 115 -16.36 2.62 -11.11
CA ILE A 115 -17.30 1.57 -11.56
C ILE A 115 -17.74 0.68 -10.38
N VAL A 116 -16.77 0.19 -9.60
CA VAL A 116 -17.03 -0.82 -8.58
C VAL A 116 -17.63 -0.16 -7.34
N ARG A 117 -18.69 -0.77 -6.81
CA ARG A 117 -19.28 -0.38 -5.52
C ARG A 117 -18.83 -1.37 -4.45
N LYS A 118 -18.61 -0.87 -3.23
CA LYS A 118 -18.30 -1.70 -2.07
C LYS A 118 -19.40 -1.55 -1.03
N CYS A 119 -19.77 -2.64 -0.37
CA CYS A 119 -20.66 -2.58 0.77
C CYS A 119 -19.95 -1.90 1.95
N PRO A 120 -20.49 -0.82 2.53
CA PRO A 120 -19.84 -0.12 3.64
C PRO A 120 -19.79 -0.93 4.93
N LYS A 121 -20.68 -1.93 5.07
CA LYS A 121 -20.74 -2.79 6.26
C LYS A 121 -19.77 -3.97 6.22
N CYS A 122 -19.57 -4.60 5.04
CA CYS A 122 -18.77 -5.84 4.93
C CYS A 122 -17.67 -5.81 3.88
N GLY A 123 -17.51 -4.70 3.14
CA GLY A 123 -16.45 -4.50 2.16
C GLY A 123 -16.62 -5.23 0.82
N ILE A 124 -17.62 -6.09 0.66
CA ILE A 124 -17.77 -6.87 -0.58
C ILE A 124 -17.96 -5.94 -1.79
N ALA A 125 -17.16 -6.16 -2.83
CA ALA A 125 -17.22 -5.42 -4.08
C ALA A 125 -18.29 -6.01 -5.00
N PHE A 126 -19.02 -5.15 -5.71
CA PHE A 126 -20.05 -5.57 -6.65
C PHE A 126 -20.29 -4.52 -7.75
N ILE A 127 -20.83 -4.98 -8.87
CA ILE A 127 -21.25 -4.17 -10.03
C ILE A 127 -22.69 -4.56 -10.34
N LYS A 128 -23.53 -3.57 -10.62
CA LYS A 128 -24.92 -3.79 -11.03
C LYS A 128 -24.93 -4.25 -12.48
N ARG A 129 -25.51 -5.42 -12.76
CA ARG A 129 -25.77 -5.88 -14.14
C ARG A 129 -27.08 -5.31 -14.65
N ASP A 130 -28.18 -5.62 -13.96
CA ASP A 130 -29.54 -5.25 -14.35
C ASP A 130 -30.40 -4.90 -13.12
N GLY A 131 -31.59 -4.35 -13.35
CA GLY A 131 -32.59 -4.09 -12.30
C GLY A 131 -32.56 -2.67 -11.73
N CYS A 132 -33.02 -2.52 -10.49
CA CYS A 132 -33.19 -1.23 -9.83
C CYS A 132 -31.94 -0.78 -9.06
N ASN A 133 -31.86 0.51 -8.74
CA ASN A 133 -30.72 1.13 -8.07
C ASN A 133 -30.73 0.96 -6.54
N LYS A 134 -31.74 0.28 -5.97
CA LYS A 134 -31.75 -0.14 -4.56
C LYS A 134 -31.02 -1.48 -4.44
N MET A 135 -29.75 -1.43 -4.03
CA MET A 135 -28.94 -2.63 -3.86
C MET A 135 -29.05 -3.13 -2.43
N THR A 136 -29.16 -4.45 -2.25
CA THR A 136 -29.14 -5.10 -0.93
C THR A 136 -27.97 -6.06 -0.88
N CYS A 137 -27.06 -5.84 0.07
CA CYS A 137 -25.93 -6.72 0.29
C CYS A 137 -26.35 -7.98 1.04
N ARG A 138 -25.57 -9.06 0.89
CA ARG A 138 -25.76 -10.32 1.65
C ARG A 138 -25.70 -10.14 3.17
N CYS A 139 -25.03 -9.08 3.66
CA CYS A 139 -25.00 -8.73 5.08
C CYS A 139 -26.23 -7.93 5.59
N GLY A 140 -27.23 -7.74 4.72
CA GLY A 140 -28.49 -7.03 5.01
C GLY A 140 -28.45 -5.52 4.78
N MET A 141 -27.29 -4.94 4.50
CA MET A 141 -27.11 -3.50 4.24
C MET A 141 -27.75 -3.09 2.90
N THR A 142 -28.57 -2.03 2.88
CA THR A 142 -29.11 -1.45 1.65
C THR A 142 -28.35 -0.19 1.22
N GLN A 143 -28.04 -0.07 -0.07
CA GLN A 143 -27.37 1.11 -0.59
C GLN A 143 -27.90 1.54 -1.96
N CYS A 144 -27.83 2.84 -2.23
CA CYS A 144 -28.12 3.38 -3.56
C CYS A 144 -26.92 3.12 -4.48
N TYR A 145 -27.14 2.55 -5.66
CA TYR A 145 -26.07 2.34 -6.63
C TYR A 145 -25.51 3.66 -7.20
N ILE A 146 -26.37 4.68 -7.31
CA ILE A 146 -26.05 6.00 -7.89
C ILE A 146 -25.27 6.84 -6.88
N CYS A 147 -25.89 7.21 -5.77
CA CYS A 147 -25.33 8.18 -4.82
C CYS A 147 -24.56 7.54 -3.66
N ARG A 148 -24.48 6.20 -3.61
CA ARG A 148 -23.80 5.43 -2.56
C ARG A 148 -24.36 5.63 -1.13
N ALA A 149 -25.51 6.29 -0.97
CA ALA A 149 -26.18 6.46 0.32
C ALA A 149 -26.56 5.09 0.93
N THR A 150 -26.43 4.98 2.25
CA THR A 150 -26.64 3.75 3.03
C THR A 150 -27.97 3.78 3.76
N ASP A 151 -28.40 2.61 4.23
CA ASP A 151 -29.64 2.39 5.01
C ASP A 151 -30.89 2.91 4.28
N ILE A 152 -30.84 2.91 2.95
CA ILE A 152 -31.91 3.46 2.13
C ILE A 152 -33.07 2.48 1.95
N GLN A 153 -34.26 3.05 1.81
CA GLN A 153 -35.47 2.35 1.38
C GLN A 153 -36.00 2.96 0.07
N TYR A 154 -37.17 2.51 -0.42
CA TYR A 154 -37.71 2.97 -1.70
C TYR A 154 -38.10 4.45 -1.69
N GLU A 155 -38.26 5.05 -0.50
CA GLU A 155 -38.50 6.47 -0.28
C GLU A 155 -37.27 7.32 -0.64
N HIS A 156 -36.08 6.75 -0.81
CA HIS A 156 -34.92 7.46 -1.33
C HIS A 156 -35.12 7.90 -2.79
N PHE A 157 -35.89 7.14 -3.58
CA PHE A 157 -36.06 7.36 -5.00
C PHE A 157 -37.27 8.23 -5.31
N CYS A 158 -37.18 8.99 -6.41
CA CYS A 158 -38.32 9.68 -6.98
C CYS A 158 -39.39 8.65 -7.41
N GLN A 159 -40.64 8.87 -6.99
CA GLN A 159 -41.79 8.01 -7.31
C GLN A 159 -42.67 8.60 -8.43
N HIS A 160 -42.26 9.72 -9.03
CA HIS A 160 -42.99 10.33 -10.12
C HIS A 160 -42.63 9.66 -11.45
N PHE A 161 -43.59 9.68 -12.39
CA PHE A 161 -43.34 9.28 -13.77
C PHE A 161 -42.21 10.11 -14.38
N ARG A 162 -41.34 9.43 -15.13
CA ARG A 162 -40.20 10.06 -15.78
C ARG A 162 -40.68 10.91 -16.95
N ASP A 163 -40.32 12.19 -16.93
CA ASP A 163 -40.49 13.08 -18.08
C ASP A 163 -39.34 12.83 -19.06
N PRO A 164 -39.60 12.45 -20.34
CA PRO A 164 -38.54 12.28 -21.33
C PRO A 164 -37.73 13.55 -21.59
N ASN A 165 -38.33 14.73 -21.37
CA ASN A 165 -37.72 16.03 -21.69
C ASN A 165 -36.96 16.65 -20.50
N ASN A 166 -37.09 16.10 -19.29
CA ASN A 166 -36.41 16.64 -18.13
C ASN A 166 -35.70 15.53 -17.33
N PRO A 167 -34.35 15.59 -17.21
CA PRO A 167 -33.60 14.61 -16.42
C PRO A 167 -33.90 14.70 -14.92
N ASN A 168 -34.40 15.84 -14.43
CA ASN A 168 -34.70 16.07 -13.03
C ASN A 168 -36.22 16.11 -12.77
N CYS A 169 -36.62 15.68 -11.56
CA CYS A 169 -38.01 15.77 -11.16
C CYS A 169 -38.33 17.17 -10.66
N ASN A 170 -39.21 17.90 -11.36
CA ASN A 170 -39.67 19.22 -10.91
C ASN A 170 -40.73 19.16 -9.78
N ARG A 171 -41.18 17.95 -9.40
CA ARG A 171 -42.23 17.74 -8.39
C ARG A 171 -41.68 17.35 -7.02
N CYS A 172 -40.39 17.02 -6.90
CA CYS A 172 -39.77 16.71 -5.62
C CYS A 172 -38.25 16.94 -5.64
N ASN A 173 -37.66 17.10 -4.46
CA ASN A 173 -36.23 17.32 -4.30
C ASN A 173 -35.37 16.04 -4.30
N LYS A 174 -35.93 14.89 -4.71
CA LYS A 174 -35.19 13.63 -4.76
C LYS A 174 -34.32 13.57 -6.02
N LYS A 175 -33.02 13.32 -5.82
CA LYS A 175 -31.99 13.33 -6.88
C LYS A 175 -31.73 11.97 -7.54
N CYS A 176 -32.28 10.88 -6.98
CA CYS A 176 -32.05 9.53 -7.48
C CYS A 176 -33.34 8.93 -8.01
N PHE A 177 -33.26 8.27 -9.17
CA PHE A 177 -34.37 7.52 -9.74
C PHE A 177 -34.12 6.01 -9.64
N LEU A 178 -35.20 5.26 -9.44
CA LEU A 178 -35.12 3.83 -9.18
C LEU A 178 -34.53 3.02 -10.35
N HIS A 179 -34.83 3.43 -11.58
CA HIS A 179 -34.43 2.78 -12.83
C HIS A 179 -33.61 3.69 -13.75
N GLU A 180 -32.90 4.67 -13.19
CA GLU A 180 -31.96 5.45 -13.99
C GLU A 180 -30.73 4.60 -14.35
N ASP A 181 -30.23 4.84 -15.56
CA ASP A 181 -29.03 4.21 -16.07
C ASP A 181 -27.80 4.77 -15.35
N ALA A 182 -27.21 3.94 -14.48
CA ALA A 182 -26.03 4.30 -13.72
C ALA A 182 -24.76 4.32 -14.58
N ASN A 183 -24.75 3.60 -15.71
CA ASN A 183 -23.57 3.51 -16.59
C ASN A 183 -23.20 4.88 -17.13
N LYS A 184 -24.19 5.72 -17.47
CA LYS A 184 -23.96 7.08 -17.95
C LYS A 184 -23.21 7.95 -16.93
N LYS A 185 -23.52 7.80 -15.64
CA LYS A 185 -22.83 8.53 -14.57
C LYS A 185 -21.42 7.98 -14.34
N ASP A 186 -21.27 6.67 -14.39
CA ASP A 186 -19.95 6.03 -14.28
C ASP A 186 -19.04 6.42 -15.46
N GLU A 187 -19.57 6.44 -16.69
CA GLU A 187 -18.87 6.91 -17.89
C GLU A 187 -18.46 8.39 -17.80
N GLN A 188 -19.34 9.25 -17.28
CA GLN A 188 -19.02 10.66 -17.03
C GLN A 188 -17.88 10.81 -16.02
N LEU A 189 -17.94 10.09 -14.89
CA LEU A 189 -16.88 10.11 -13.89
C LEU A 189 -15.54 9.58 -14.45
N ILE A 190 -15.56 8.52 -15.25
CA ILE A 190 -14.36 8.00 -15.92
C ILE A 190 -13.76 9.05 -16.86
N LYS A 191 -14.61 9.75 -17.61
CA LYS A 191 -14.18 10.80 -18.52
C LYS A 191 -13.55 11.97 -17.76
N GLU A 192 -14.19 12.43 -16.70
CA GLU A 192 -13.66 13.49 -15.82
C GLU A 192 -12.32 13.09 -15.19
N ILE A 193 -12.18 11.84 -14.73
CA ILE A 193 -10.91 11.32 -14.21
C ILE A 193 -9.83 11.41 -15.30
N ARG A 194 -10.09 10.92 -16.52
CA ARG A 194 -9.12 10.98 -17.62
C ARG A 194 -8.71 12.40 -17.99
N GLU A 195 -9.69 13.31 -18.11
CA GLU A 195 -9.44 14.72 -18.41
C GLU A 195 -8.62 15.41 -17.30
N SER A 196 -8.87 15.06 -16.03
CA SER A 196 -8.09 15.62 -14.92
C SER A 196 -6.63 15.15 -14.92
N GLU A 197 -6.37 13.88 -15.27
CA GLU A 197 -5.01 13.35 -15.35
C GLU A 197 -4.25 13.93 -16.56
N GLU A 198 -4.93 14.12 -17.70
CA GLU A 198 -4.36 14.78 -18.89
C GLU A 198 -4.02 16.26 -18.65
N ALA A 199 -4.71 16.93 -17.73
CA ALA A 199 -4.45 18.33 -17.38
C ALA A 199 -3.32 18.50 -16.34
N GLU A 200 -2.95 17.43 -15.63
CA GLU A 200 -1.87 17.40 -14.64
C GLU A 200 -0.50 17.00 -15.21
N ASP A 201 -0.47 16.46 -16.45
CA ASP A 201 0.75 16.17 -17.23
C ASP A 201 1.27 17.39 -18.02
#